data_AF-A0A1H7FMQ1-F1
#
_entry.id   AF-A0A1H7FMQ1-F1
#
_cell.length_a   1.000
_cell.length_b   1.000
_cell.length_c   1.000
_cell.angle_alpha   90.00
_cell.angle_beta   90.00
_cell.angle_gamma   90.00
#
_symmetry.space_group_name_H-M   'P 1'
#
loop_
_entity.id
_entity.type
_entity.pdbx_description
1 polymer ?
#
loop_
_entity_poly.entity_id
_entity_poly.type
_entity_poly.pdbx_seq_one_letter_code
_entity_poly.pdbx_strand_id
1 'polypeptide(L)'
;MDVEMYKDLIRDERGNYYIAVQMEGNELTLVNAFVEASFTPELIYNEEFRNKHKEMEGGFVGKIAMDLLRHDVVMGLKQMDRKLIELSEVEQKYTVNYIDTIEFYRHPAWERKA
;
A
#
# COMPACT_ATOMS: atom_id res chain seq x y z
N MET A 1 6.45 13.30 14.43
CA MET A 1 5.62 12.24 13.87
C MET A 1 6.52 11.07 13.53
N ASP A 2 6.18 9.90 14.04
CA ASP A 2 6.81 8.62 13.69
C ASP A 2 5.87 7.90 12.73
N VAL A 3 6.44 7.33 11.66
CA VAL A 3 5.68 6.60 10.64
C VAL A 3 5.48 5.15 11.09
N GLU A 4 4.23 4.69 11.17
CA GLU A 4 3.93 3.29 11.47
C GLU A 4 4.08 2.43 10.20
N MET A 5 5.08 1.55 10.21
CA MET A 5 5.39 0.61 9.11
C MET A 5 4.17 -0.24 8.73
N TYR A 6 3.99 -0.49 7.43
CA TYR A 6 2.89 -1.28 6.87
C TYR A 6 1.47 -0.80 7.25
N LYS A 7 1.32 0.41 7.79
CA LYS A 7 0.06 0.91 8.31
C LYS A 7 -0.25 2.33 7.86
N ASP A 8 0.64 3.27 8.15
CA ASP A 8 0.43 4.67 7.79
C ASP A 8 0.56 4.88 6.28
N LEU A 9 -0.25 5.80 5.76
CA LEU A 9 -0.22 6.22 4.37
C LEU A 9 0.55 7.52 4.24
N ILE A 10 1.44 7.57 3.26
CA ILE A 10 2.22 8.76 2.92
C ILE A 10 1.74 9.25 1.56
N ARG A 11 1.39 10.52 1.44
CA ARG A 11 0.86 11.11 0.21
C ARG A 11 1.85 12.12 -0.37
N ASP A 12 2.02 12.11 -1.69
CA ASP A 12 2.72 13.20 -2.39
C ASP A 12 1.76 14.23 -3.01
N GLU A 13 2.33 15.35 -3.45
CA GLU A 13 1.61 16.44 -4.11
C GLU A 13 0.95 16.03 -5.44
N ARG A 14 1.41 14.93 -6.05
CA ARG A 14 0.93 14.41 -7.34
C ARG A 14 -0.25 13.45 -7.16
N GLY A 15 -0.63 13.15 -5.92
CA GLY A 15 -1.73 12.26 -5.58
C GLY A 15 -1.34 10.78 -5.53
N ASN A 16 -0.05 10.46 -5.48
CA ASN A 16 0.38 9.10 -5.19
C ASN A 16 0.35 8.86 -3.68
N TYR A 17 0.15 7.59 -3.34
CA TYR A 17 0.16 7.11 -1.97
C TYR A 17 1.24 6.05 -1.82
N TYR A 18 1.89 6.04 -0.67
CA TYR A 18 2.98 5.15 -0.34
C TYR A 18 2.80 4.53 1.05
N ILE A 19 3.39 3.37 1.25
CA ILE A 19 3.49 2.68 2.54
C ILE A 19 4.97 2.44 2.84
N ALA A 20 5.37 2.66 4.07
CA ALA A 20 6.71 2.31 4.53
C ALA A 20 6.80 0.80 4.78
N VAL A 21 7.80 0.14 4.17
CA VAL A 21 7.99 -1.31 4.23
C VAL A 21 9.30 -1.73 4.89
N GLN A 22 10.29 -0.84 4.93
CA GLN A 22 11.55 -1.08 5.65
C GLN A 22 12.06 0.22 6.28
N MET A 23 12.70 0.09 7.44
CA MET A 23 13.37 1.18 8.13
C MET A 23 14.74 0.72 8.62
N GLU A 24 15.79 1.41 8.20
CA GLU A 24 17.18 1.13 8.59
C GLU A 24 17.83 2.41 9.13
N GLY A 25 17.94 2.52 10.45
CA GLY A 25 18.39 3.75 11.08
C GLY A 25 17.45 4.92 10.76
N ASN A 26 17.91 5.88 9.94
CA ASN A 26 17.13 7.02 9.49
C ASN A 26 16.64 6.90 8.03
N GLU A 27 16.91 5.77 7.39
CA GLU A 27 16.45 5.50 6.03
C GLU A 27 15.09 4.81 6.07
N LEU A 28 14.13 5.34 5.31
CA LEU A 28 12.78 4.82 5.22
C LEU A 28 12.51 4.42 3.77
N THR A 29 12.25 3.13 3.55
CA THR A 29 11.93 2.60 2.22
C THR A 29 10.42 2.57 2.03
N LEU A 30 9.97 3.26 0.99
CA LEU A 30 8.57 3.38 0.60
C LEU A 30 8.28 2.54 -0.63
N VAL A 31 7.07 1.99 -0.70
CA VAL A 31 6.49 1.42 -1.91
C VAL A 31 5.20 2.13 -2.23
N ASN A 32 4.86 2.25 -3.52
CA ASN A 32 3.54 2.73 -3.92
C ASN A 32 2.43 1.84 -3.31
N ALA A 33 1.47 2.46 -2.64
CA ALA A 33 0.43 1.77 -1.88
C ALA A 33 -0.54 0.99 -2.78
N PHE A 34 -0.78 1.46 -4.02
CA PHE A 34 -1.59 0.71 -4.98
C PHE A 34 -0.85 -0.56 -5.45
N VAL A 35 0.46 -0.45 -5.69
CA VAL A 35 1.29 -1.61 -6.01
C VAL A 35 1.27 -2.59 -4.85
N GLU A 36 1.49 -2.14 -3.61
CA GLU A 36 1.40 -3.01 -2.43
C GLU A 36 0.06 -3.75 -2.34
N ALA A 37 -1.05 -3.02 -2.50
CA ALA A 37 -2.40 -3.59 -2.45
C ALA A 37 -2.67 -4.59 -3.59
N SER A 38 -2.08 -4.39 -4.78
CA SER A 38 -2.26 -5.31 -5.92
C SER A 38 -1.61 -6.68 -5.73
N PHE A 39 -0.69 -6.81 -4.77
CA PHE A 39 -0.03 -8.06 -4.39
C PHE A 39 -0.52 -8.59 -3.03
N THR A 40 -1.73 -8.18 -2.60
CA THR A 40 -2.35 -8.76 -1.40
C THR A 40 -2.78 -10.21 -1.65
N PRO A 41 -2.73 -11.11 -0.65
CA PRO A 41 -3.08 -12.53 -0.84
C PRO A 41 -4.47 -12.78 -1.40
N GLU A 42 -5.44 -11.90 -1.12
CA GLU A 42 -6.81 -11.97 -1.63
C GLU A 42 -6.90 -11.84 -3.16
N LEU A 43 -5.86 -11.32 -3.80
CA LEU A 43 -5.76 -11.15 -5.26
C LEU A 43 -4.91 -12.22 -5.94
N ILE A 44 -4.47 -13.25 -5.21
CA ILE A 44 -3.79 -14.39 -5.81
C ILE A 44 -4.75 -15.06 -6.81
N TYR A 45 -4.34 -15.15 -8.06
CA TYR A 45 -5.16 -15.73 -9.12
C TYR A 45 -5.30 -17.25 -8.95
N ASN A 46 -6.32 -17.66 -8.20
CA ASN A 46 -6.66 -19.05 -7.91
C ASN A 46 -8.18 -19.27 -8.05
N GLU A 47 -8.65 -20.47 -7.72
CA GLU A 47 -10.09 -20.79 -7.82
C GLU A 47 -10.95 -19.98 -6.84
N GLU A 48 -10.43 -19.71 -5.64
CA GLU A 48 -11.11 -18.89 -4.64
C GLU A 48 -11.32 -17.47 -5.14
N PHE A 49 -10.30 -16.84 -5.71
CA PHE A 49 -10.39 -15.52 -6.34
C PHE A 49 -11.48 -15.49 -7.42
N ARG A 50 -11.49 -16.48 -8.32
CA ARG A 50 -12.49 -16.57 -9.40
C ARG A 50 -13.92 -16.70 -8.86
N ASN A 51 -14.11 -17.49 -7.81
CA ASN A 51 -15.42 -17.69 -7.21
C ASN A 51 -15.89 -16.43 -6.45
N LYS A 52 -15.00 -15.80 -5.66
CA LYS A 52 -15.30 -14.61 -4.87
C LYS A 52 -15.58 -13.38 -5.73
N HIS A 53 -14.93 -13.26 -6.88
CA HIS A 53 -15.02 -12.09 -7.77
C HIS A 53 -15.73 -12.41 -9.10
N LYS A 54 -16.59 -13.43 -9.13
CA LYS A 54 -17.33 -13.83 -10.34
C LYS A 54 -18.17 -12.68 -10.94
N GLU A 55 -18.72 -11.82 -10.09
CA GLU A 55 -19.46 -10.61 -10.49
C GLU A 55 -18.60 -9.52 -11.14
N MET A 56 -17.26 -9.66 -11.07
CA MET A 56 -16.29 -8.78 -11.71
C MET A 56 -15.79 -9.34 -13.05
N GLU A 57 -16.37 -10.43 -13.55
CA GLU A 57 -16.06 -10.98 -14.87
C GLU A 57 -16.26 -9.89 -15.96
N GLY A 58 -15.22 -9.67 -16.78
CA GLY A 58 -15.17 -8.57 -17.76
C GLY A 58 -14.76 -7.21 -17.20
N GLY A 59 -14.52 -7.09 -15.89
CA GLY A 59 -14.01 -5.89 -15.22
C GLY A 59 -12.49 -5.82 -15.13
N PHE A 60 -11.96 -4.66 -14.72
CA PHE A 60 -10.52 -4.45 -14.50
C PHE A 60 -10.08 -5.00 -13.14
N VAL A 61 -9.08 -5.90 -13.11
CA VAL A 61 -8.52 -6.48 -11.87
C VAL A 61 -8.00 -5.40 -10.92
N GLY A 62 -7.36 -4.35 -11.45
CA GLY A 62 -6.84 -3.23 -10.66
C GLY A 62 -7.91 -2.47 -9.86
N LYS A 63 -9.20 -2.63 -10.19
CA LYS A 63 -10.29 -2.02 -9.42
C LYS A 63 -10.30 -2.50 -7.96
N ILE A 64 -10.01 -3.77 -7.72
CA ILE A 64 -10.07 -4.32 -6.35
C ILE A 64 -8.96 -3.69 -5.48
N ALA A 65 -7.73 -3.65 -6.00
CA ALA A 65 -6.61 -2.99 -5.32
C ALA A 65 -6.87 -1.48 -5.11
N MET A 66 -7.50 -0.82 -6.07
CA MET A 66 -7.88 0.60 -5.97
C MET A 66 -8.95 0.83 -4.88
N ASP A 67 -9.94 -0.05 -4.79
CA ASP A 67 -10.99 0.06 -3.78
C ASP A 67 -10.44 -0.21 -2.36
N LEU A 68 -9.48 -1.14 -2.21
CA LEU A 68 -8.74 -1.35 -0.96
C LEU A 68 -7.95 -0.10 -0.55
N LEU A 69 -7.18 0.49 -1.48
CA LEU A 69 -6.44 1.72 -1.20
C LEU A 69 -7.39 2.88 -0.85
N ARG A 70 -8.50 3.04 -1.58
CA ARG A 70 -9.50 4.08 -1.29
C ARG A 70 -10.06 3.91 0.11
N HIS A 71 -10.36 2.68 0.53
CA HIS A 71 -10.81 2.41 1.89
C HIS A 71 -9.77 2.88 2.92
N ASP A 72 -8.51 2.51 2.73
CA ASP A 72 -7.42 2.90 3.64
C ASP A 72 -7.20 4.42 3.69
N VAL A 73 -7.31 5.12 2.56
CA VAL A 73 -7.24 6.59 2.50
C VAL A 73 -8.39 7.23 3.29
N VAL A 74 -9.63 6.74 3.12
CA VAL A 74 -10.78 7.24 3.86
C VAL A 74 -10.64 7.00 5.36
N MET A 75 -10.09 5.85 5.76
CA MET A 75 -9.79 5.55 7.16
C MET A 75 -8.68 6.46 7.71
N GLY A 76 -7.63 6.71 6.93
CA GLY A 76 -6.53 7.61 7.25
C GLY A 76 -6.99 9.05 7.47
N LEU A 77 -7.89 9.54 6.60
CA LEU A 77 -8.49 10.87 6.72
C LEU A 77 -9.32 11.05 7.99
N LYS A 78 -9.94 9.98 8.49
CA LYS A 78 -10.74 10.01 9.72
C LYS A 78 -9.89 9.86 11.00
N GLN A 79 -8.58 9.65 10.89
CA GLN A 79 -7.65 9.44 12.00
C GLN A 79 -8.08 8.34 12.99
N MET A 80 -8.85 7.35 12.52
CA MET A 80 -9.44 6.35 13.42
C MET A 80 -8.47 5.24 13.82
N ASP A 81 -7.47 4.95 12.99
CA ASP A 81 -6.46 3.91 13.25
C ASP A 81 -5.18 4.13 12.43
N ARG A 82 -5.32 4.54 11.16
CA ARG A 82 -4.20 4.88 10.27
C ARG A 82 -4.03 6.40 10.16
N LYS A 83 -2.80 6.87 9.97
CA LYS A 83 -2.54 8.28 9.66
C LYS A 83 -2.32 8.45 8.16
N LEU A 84 -2.77 9.59 7.66
CA LEU A 84 -2.38 10.11 6.35
C LEU A 84 -1.37 11.23 6.57
N ILE A 85 -0.16 11.04 6.07
CA ILE A 85 1.00 11.91 6.31
C ILE A 85 1.44 12.50 4.96
N GLU A 86 1.79 13.78 4.93
CA GLU A 86 2.40 14.38 3.74
C GLU A 86 3.86 13.93 3.59
N LEU A 87 4.26 13.55 2.38
CA LEU A 87 5.61 13.07 2.07
C LEU A 87 6.69 14.09 2.47
N SER A 88 6.40 15.38 2.29
CA SER A 88 7.31 16.47 2.67
C SER A 88 7.58 16.51 4.18
N GLU A 89 6.66 16.06 5.02
CA GLU A 89 6.88 15.94 6.47
C GLU A 89 7.75 14.72 6.82
N VAL A 90 7.64 13.65 6.04
CA VAL A 90 8.48 12.45 6.18
C VAL A 90 9.91 12.76 5.77
N GLU A 91 10.11 13.43 4.64
CA GLU A 91 11.43 13.79 4.11
C GLU A 91 12.20 14.78 5.00
N GLN A 92 11.52 15.52 5.88
CA GLN A 92 12.17 16.36 6.90
C GLN A 92 12.87 15.55 8.00
N LYS A 93 12.44 14.30 8.21
CA LYS A 93 12.91 13.44 9.29
C LYS A 93 13.75 12.28 8.79
N TYR A 94 13.37 11.69 7.66
CA TYR A 94 13.95 10.47 7.13
C TYR A 94 14.61 10.72 5.78
N THR A 95 15.66 9.96 5.50
CA THR A 95 16.15 9.78 4.13
C THR A 95 15.22 8.79 3.45
N VAL A 96 14.44 9.24 2.48
CA VAL A 96 13.41 8.40 1.84
C VAL A 96 13.97 7.70 0.60
N ASN A 97 13.86 6.37 0.59
CA ASN A 97 14.15 5.52 -0.57
C ASN A 97 12.84 4.98 -1.14
N TYR A 98 12.79 4.69 -2.43
CA TYR A 98 11.61 4.14 -3.09
C TYR A 98 11.94 2.79 -3.72
N ILE A 99 11.06 1.81 -3.53
CA ILE A 99 11.04 0.62 -4.38
C ILE A 99 10.39 1.05 -5.70
N ASP A 100 11.12 0.89 -6.81
CA ASP A 100 10.53 1.12 -8.12
C ASP A 100 9.37 0.13 -8.30
N THR A 101 8.23 0.65 -8.74
CA THR A 101 7.03 -0.13 -9.02
C THR A 101 7.28 -1.34 -9.93
N ILE A 102 8.25 -1.26 -10.86
CA ILE A 102 8.60 -2.36 -11.76
C ILE A 102 9.43 -3.45 -11.07
N GLU A 103 10.05 -3.14 -9.94
CA GLU A 103 10.92 -4.04 -9.16
C GLU A 103 10.18 -4.69 -7.99
N PHE A 104 8.98 -4.21 -7.67
CA PHE A 104 8.21 -4.74 -6.56
C PHE A 104 7.72 -6.17 -6.84
N TYR A 105 8.00 -7.06 -5.89
CA TYR A 105 7.57 -8.44 -5.95
C TYR A 105 7.19 -8.96 -4.56
N ARG A 106 6.10 -9.72 -4.49
CA ARG A 106 5.77 -10.56 -3.33
C ARG A 106 5.59 -12.00 -3.77
N HIS A 107 6.25 -12.89 -3.05
CA HIS A 107 6.03 -14.31 -3.22
C HIS A 107 4.60 -14.68 -2.78
N PRO A 108 3.86 -15.55 -3.49
CA PRO A 108 2.48 -15.92 -3.11
C PRO A 108 2.33 -16.55 -1.72
N ALA A 109 3.42 -17.08 -1.16
CA ALA A 109 3.48 -17.60 0.21
C ALA A 109 3.81 -16.52 1.27
N TRP A 110 3.84 -15.24 0.89
CA TRP A 110 4.07 -14.14 1.80
C TRP A 110 2.81 -13.87 2.63
N GLU A 111 2.98 -13.81 3.95
CA GLU A 111 1.93 -13.42 4.89
C GLU A 111 2.25 -12.04 5.47
N ARG A 112 1.22 -11.18 5.54
CA ARG A 112 1.34 -9.87 6.22
C ARG A 112 1.53 -10.14 7.71
N LYS A 113 2.70 -9.83 8.25
CA LYS A 113 2.90 -9.84 9.70
C LYS A 113 2.02 -8.74 10.30
N ALA A 114 1.06 -9.16 11.13
CA ALA A 114 0.16 -8.30 11.87
C ALA A 114 0.91 -7.44 12.90
#